data_AF-A0A1W6CRR2-F1
#
_entry.id   AF-A0A1W6CRR2-F1
#
_cell.length_a   1.000
_cell.length_b   1.000
_cell.length_c   1.000
_cell.angle_alpha   90.00
_cell.angle_beta   90.00
_cell.angle_gamma   90.00
#
_symmetry.space_group_name_H-M   'P 1'
#
loop_
_entity.id
_entity.type
_entity.pdbx_description
1 polymer ?
#
loop_
_entity_poly.entity_id
_entity_poly.type
_entity_poly.pdbx_seq_one_letter_code
_entity_poly.pdbx_strand_id
1 'polypeptide(L)'
;MRAFLAVLALLLLAAPEVRADQATAIAAVRAQPKVLDASIDDRGNLYVVVKNETLSWEQYGAAMCRLVRPHQARVFQAHIIDMTSVGKGAKPAQWKRLAQVNCSAIN
;
A
#
# COMPACT_ATOMS: atom_id res chain seq x y z
N MET A 1 14.46 -43.26 5.60
CA MET A 1 13.93 -42.19 6.49
C MET A 1 14.60 -40.83 6.31
N ARG A 2 15.88 -40.74 5.88
CA ARG A 2 16.57 -39.45 5.66
C ARG A 2 16.07 -38.62 4.46
N ALA A 3 15.55 -39.26 3.41
CA ALA A 3 15.09 -38.55 2.20
C ALA A 3 13.77 -37.77 2.39
N PHE A 4 12.88 -38.22 3.30
CA PHE A 4 11.60 -37.56 3.57
C PHE A 4 11.75 -36.25 4.33
N LEU A 5 12.79 -36.10 5.16
CA LEU A 5 13.05 -34.88 5.91
C LEU A 5 13.60 -33.75 5.01
N ALA A 6 14.33 -34.08 3.95
CA ALA A 6 14.88 -33.10 3.02
C ALA A 6 13.79 -32.42 2.15
N VAL A 7 12.78 -33.17 1.73
CA VAL A 7 11.66 -32.65 0.91
C VAL A 7 10.77 -31.69 1.72
N LEU A 8 10.57 -31.96 3.02
CA LEU A 8 9.75 -31.11 3.88
C LEU A 8 10.43 -29.76 4.19
N ALA A 9 11.76 -29.72 4.30
CA ALA A 9 12.52 -28.49 4.50
C ALA A 9 12.53 -27.58 3.26
N LEU A 10 12.53 -28.15 2.05
CA LEU A 10 12.45 -27.41 0.79
C LEU A 10 11.06 -26.78 0.55
N LEU A 11 9.99 -27.35 1.10
CA LEU A 11 8.63 -26.79 1.04
C LEU A 11 8.41 -25.60 1.99
N LEU A 12 9.18 -25.48 3.07
CA LEU A 12 9.07 -24.40 4.05
C LEU A 12 9.85 -23.13 3.68
N LEU A 13 10.78 -23.23 2.73
CA LEU A 13 11.60 -22.11 2.23
C LEU A 13 11.00 -21.42 1.00
N ALA A 14 9.90 -21.94 0.44
CA ALA A 14 9.22 -21.37 -0.72
C ALA A 14 8.20 -20.29 -0.30
N ALA A 15 8.71 -19.11 0.09
CA ALA A 15 8.05 -17.79 0.25
C ALA A 15 7.08 -17.59 1.44
N PRO A 16 7.24 -16.49 2.22
CA PRO A 16 6.54 -15.25 1.88
C PRO A 16 7.27 -13.95 2.33
N GLU A 17 8.43 -13.61 1.77
CA GLU A 17 9.09 -12.34 2.11
C GLU A 17 8.26 -11.12 1.64
N VAL A 18 7.62 -11.22 0.47
CA VAL A 18 6.86 -10.11 -0.16
C VAL A 18 5.66 -9.62 0.68
N ARG A 19 5.04 -10.47 1.49
CA ARG A 19 3.88 -10.07 2.31
C ARG A 19 4.28 -9.33 3.59
N ALA A 20 5.44 -9.64 4.16
CA ALA A 20 5.93 -8.94 5.33
C ALA A 20 6.25 -7.47 4.97
N ASP A 21 6.84 -7.26 3.81
CA ASP A 21 7.17 -5.96 3.23
C ASP A 21 5.93 -5.08 3.02
N GLN A 22 4.88 -5.63 2.40
CA GLN A 22 3.61 -4.90 2.22
C GLN A 22 2.89 -4.63 3.55
N ALA A 23 2.86 -5.60 4.46
CA ALA A 23 2.19 -5.43 5.75
C ALA A 23 2.85 -4.32 6.59
N THR A 24 4.18 -4.26 6.61
CA THR A 24 4.89 -3.19 7.33
C THR A 24 4.71 -1.83 6.65
N ALA A 25 4.67 -1.76 5.32
CA ALA A 25 4.36 -0.53 4.59
C ALA A 25 2.94 -0.01 4.92
N ILE A 26 1.93 -0.89 4.89
CA ILE A 26 0.55 -0.55 5.23
C ILE A 26 0.45 -0.07 6.67
N ALA A 27 1.14 -0.74 7.61
CA ALA A 27 1.17 -0.31 9.01
C ALA A 27 1.79 1.08 9.16
N ALA A 28 2.90 1.37 8.47
CA ALA A 28 3.53 2.69 8.50
C ALA A 28 2.61 3.78 7.93
N VAL A 29 1.91 3.50 6.83
CA VAL A 29 0.93 4.44 6.23
C VAL A 29 -0.24 4.68 7.18
N ARG A 30 -0.80 3.62 7.79
CA ARG A 30 -1.91 3.75 8.76
C ARG A 30 -1.52 4.51 10.02
N ALA A 31 -0.24 4.53 10.38
CA ALA A 31 0.27 5.33 11.49
C ALA A 31 0.36 6.83 11.16
N GLN A 32 0.18 7.24 9.90
CA GLN A 32 0.24 8.65 9.51
C GLN A 32 -1.03 9.41 9.91
N PRO A 33 -0.89 10.70 10.25
CA PRO A 33 -2.05 11.54 10.54
C PRO A 33 -2.96 11.65 9.31
N LYS A 34 -4.27 11.70 9.54
CA LYS A 34 -5.35 11.83 8.53
C LYS A 34 -5.64 10.56 7.71
N VAL A 35 -4.82 9.51 7.84
CA VAL A 35 -5.11 8.21 7.25
C VAL A 35 -6.18 7.51 8.08
N LEU A 36 -7.25 7.09 7.41
CA LEU A 36 -8.36 6.35 8.01
C LEU A 36 -8.27 4.87 7.68
N ASP A 37 -7.84 4.56 6.46
CA ASP A 37 -7.48 3.22 6.04
C ASP A 37 -6.42 3.29 4.94
N ALA A 38 -5.70 2.19 4.74
CA ALA A 38 -4.75 2.03 3.67
C ALA A 38 -4.72 0.59 3.18
N SER A 39 -4.53 0.41 1.88
CA SER A 39 -4.34 -0.89 1.25
C SER A 39 -3.38 -0.79 0.08
N ILE A 40 -2.73 -1.92 -0.23
CA ILE A 40 -1.87 -2.06 -1.41
C ILE A 40 -2.45 -3.21 -2.24
N ASP A 41 -2.69 -3.00 -3.53
CA ASP A 41 -3.09 -4.07 -4.43
C ASP A 41 -1.88 -4.81 -5.05
N ASP A 42 -2.13 -5.94 -5.70
CA ASP A 42 -1.08 -6.75 -6.34
C ASP A 42 -0.37 -6.05 -7.52
N ARG A 43 -0.90 -4.89 -7.97
CA ARG A 43 -0.32 -4.07 -9.03
C ARG A 43 0.58 -2.96 -8.49
N GLY A 44 0.75 -2.87 -7.17
CA GLY A 44 1.55 -1.84 -6.53
C GLY A 44 0.84 -0.48 -6.46
N ASN A 45 -0.49 -0.46 -6.49
CA ASN A 45 -1.28 0.73 -6.16
C ASN A 45 -1.48 0.78 -4.65
N LEU A 46 -0.93 1.81 -4.03
CA LEU A 46 -1.25 2.19 -2.66
C LEU A 46 -2.52 3.05 -2.68
N TYR A 47 -3.56 2.61 -1.99
CA TYR A 47 -4.77 3.38 -1.74
C TYR A 47 -4.73 3.90 -0.30
N VAL A 48 -4.80 5.21 -0.12
CA VAL A 48 -4.84 5.87 1.18
C VAL A 48 -6.16 6.58 1.31
N VAL A 49 -7.01 6.10 2.22
CA VAL A 49 -8.33 6.68 2.48
C VAL A 49 -8.21 7.75 3.54
N VAL A 50 -8.69 8.95 3.21
CA VAL A 50 -8.56 10.15 4.06
C VAL A 50 -9.88 10.91 4.09
N LYS A 51 -10.04 11.78 5.10
CA LYS A 51 -11.08 12.80 5.08
C LYS A 51 -10.61 13.97 4.22
N ASN A 52 -11.43 14.41 3.25
CA ASN A 52 -11.08 15.55 2.41
C ASN A 52 -11.04 16.86 3.21
N GLU A 53 -9.95 17.60 3.08
CA GLU A 53 -9.59 18.79 3.83
C GLU A 53 -8.72 19.71 2.95
N THR A 54 -8.54 20.96 3.38
CA THR A 54 -7.76 21.96 2.63
C THR A 54 -6.26 21.72 2.81
N LEU A 55 -5.69 20.82 2.01
CA LEU A 55 -4.24 20.59 1.90
C LEU A 55 -3.83 20.14 0.50
N SER A 56 -2.53 20.20 0.19
CA SER A 56 -2.00 19.68 -1.07
C SER A 56 -1.94 18.15 -1.03
N TRP A 57 -2.98 17.50 -1.57
CA TRP A 57 -3.06 16.04 -1.62
C TRP A 57 -1.98 15.41 -2.50
N GLU A 58 -1.45 16.13 -3.48
CA GLU A 58 -0.29 15.70 -4.28
C GLU A 58 0.99 15.62 -3.44
N GLN A 59 1.28 16.66 -2.64
CA GLN A 59 2.42 16.64 -1.73
C GLN A 59 2.29 15.55 -0.66
N TYR A 60 1.06 15.38 -0.15
CA TYR A 60 0.76 14.31 0.80
C TYR A 60 0.97 12.93 0.19
N GLY A 61 0.50 12.70 -1.05
CA GLY A 61 0.76 11.47 -1.80
C GLY A 61 2.25 11.22 -2.07
N ALA A 62 3.02 12.26 -2.37
CA ALA A 62 4.47 12.15 -2.50
C ALA A 62 5.15 11.76 -1.17
N ALA A 63 4.66 12.28 -0.04
CA ALA A 63 5.13 11.85 1.28
C ALA A 63 4.83 10.37 1.54
N MET A 64 3.65 9.87 1.15
CA MET A 64 3.31 8.44 1.24
C MET A 64 4.24 7.57 0.39
N CYS A 65 4.58 8.00 -0.83
CA CYS A 65 5.56 7.30 -1.66
C CYS A 65 6.94 7.19 -0.99
N ARG A 66 7.41 8.25 -0.30
CA ARG A 66 8.69 8.21 0.45
C ARG A 66 8.60 7.30 1.67
N LEU A 67 7.47 7.32 2.36
CA LEU A 67 7.22 6.51 3.55
C LEU A 67 7.27 5.01 3.26
N VAL A 68 6.68 4.56 2.15
CA VAL A 68 6.62 3.12 1.82
C VAL A 68 7.90 2.59 1.15
N ARG A 69 8.76 3.46 0.65
CA ARG A 69 10.02 3.09 -0.04
C ARG A 69 10.93 2.14 0.76
N PRO A 70 11.23 2.37 2.05
CA PRO A 70 12.10 1.47 2.81
C PRO A 70 11.49 0.09 3.06
N HIS A 71 10.16 -0.06 2.93
CA HIS A 71 9.46 -1.31 3.20
C HIS A 71 9.45 -2.29 2.03
N GLN A 72 10.13 -1.99 0.90
CA GLN A 72 10.24 -2.85 -0.28
C GLN A 72 8.90 -3.38 -0.86
N ALA A 73 7.77 -2.76 -0.50
CA ALA A 73 6.41 -3.19 -0.82
C ALA A 73 6.00 -3.08 -2.31
N ARG A 74 6.93 -2.70 -3.19
CA ARG A 74 6.73 -2.51 -4.65
C ARG A 74 5.55 -1.60 -4.98
N VAL A 75 5.47 -0.45 -4.31
CA VAL A 75 4.46 0.57 -4.59
C VAL A 75 4.95 1.47 -5.74
N PHE A 76 4.15 1.56 -6.79
CA PHE A 76 4.43 2.39 -7.97
C PHE A 76 3.54 3.62 -8.04
N GLN A 77 2.32 3.54 -7.51
CA GLN A 77 1.38 4.66 -7.50
C GLN A 77 0.73 4.80 -6.13
N ALA A 78 0.62 6.04 -5.65
CA ALA A 78 -0.17 6.39 -4.47
C ALA A 78 -1.44 7.12 -4.90
N HIS A 79 -2.59 6.58 -4.52
CA HIS A 79 -3.91 7.14 -4.75
C HIS A 79 -4.45 7.65 -3.42
N ILE A 80 -4.69 8.95 -3.32
CA ILE A 80 -5.33 9.55 -2.15
C ILE A 80 -6.83 9.60 -2.41
N ILE A 81 -7.60 8.92 -1.56
CA ILE A 81 -9.02 8.64 -1.77
C ILE A 81 -9.87 9.37 -0.74
N ASP A 82 -10.90 10.06 -1.23
CA ASP A 82 -11.92 10.67 -0.37
C ASP A 82 -12.79 9.59 0.27
N MET A 83 -12.77 9.52 1.60
CA MET A 83 -13.54 8.55 2.37
C MET A 83 -15.03 8.55 2.04
N THR A 84 -15.61 9.70 1.63
CA THR A 84 -17.05 9.78 1.35
C THR A 84 -17.46 8.94 0.14
N SER A 85 -16.49 8.52 -0.69
CA SER A 85 -16.68 7.65 -1.83
C SER A 85 -16.42 6.17 -1.52
N VAL A 86 -15.79 5.87 -0.37
CA VAL A 86 -15.45 4.52 0.08
C VAL A 86 -16.59 4.00 0.94
N GLY A 87 -17.48 3.17 0.36
CA GLY A 87 -18.59 2.56 1.10
C GLY A 87 -19.97 2.94 0.58
N LYS A 88 -20.31 2.42 -0.61
CA LYS A 88 -21.68 2.23 -1.15
C LYS A 88 -21.72 1.04 -2.11
N GLY A 89 -20.87 0.04 -1.90
CA GLY A 89 -20.56 -1.01 -2.90
C GLY A 89 -19.69 -0.52 -4.07
N ALA A 90 -19.17 0.71 -4.01
CA ALA A 90 -18.32 1.30 -5.03
C ALA A 90 -16.98 0.56 -5.12
N LYS A 91 -16.59 0.16 -6.34
CA LYS A 91 -15.29 -0.44 -6.63
C LYS A 91 -14.18 0.62 -6.58
N PRO A 92 -12.90 0.24 -6.40
CA PRO A 92 -11.78 1.19 -6.38
C PRO A 92 -11.74 2.17 -7.56
N ALA A 93 -12.13 1.71 -8.76
CA ALA A 93 -12.21 2.55 -9.96
C ALA A 93 -13.25 3.68 -9.88
N GLN A 94 -14.22 3.58 -8.97
CA GLN A 94 -15.31 4.53 -8.77
C GLN A 94 -15.05 5.48 -7.60
N TRP A 95 -13.99 5.23 -6.81
CA TRP A 95 -13.65 6.10 -5.69
C TRP A 95 -13.17 7.46 -6.18
N LYS A 96 -13.55 8.49 -5.46
CA LYS A 96 -13.13 9.86 -5.74
C LYS A 96 -11.67 10.01 -5.33
N ARG A 97 -10.80 10.18 -6.33
CA ARG A 97 -9.38 10.45 -6.14
C ARG A 97 -9.17 11.93 -5.89
N LEU A 98 -8.55 12.25 -4.77
CA LEU A 98 -8.09 13.59 -4.42
C LEU A 98 -6.72 13.89 -5.05
N ALA A 99 -5.88 12.87 -5.15
CA ALA A 99 -4.60 12.92 -5.86
C ALA A 99 -4.18 11.53 -6.35
N GLN A 100 -3.33 11.50 -7.38
CA GLN A 100 -2.64 10.31 -7.86
C GLN A 100 -1.17 10.69 -8.11
N VAL A 101 -0.26 10.00 -7.44
CA VAL A 101 1.18 10.30 -7.49
C VAL A 101 1.93 9.08 -7.98
N ASN A 102 2.79 9.28 -9.00
CA ASN A 102 3.72 8.26 -9.45
C ASN A 102 4.94 8.24 -8.52
N CYS A 103 5.11 7.15 -7.76
CA CYS A 103 6.18 7.04 -6.78
C CYS A 103 7.59 6.95 -7.41
N SER A 104 7.71 6.61 -8.70
CA SER A 104 9.00 6.66 -9.41
C SER A 104 9.42 8.06 -9.84
N ALA A 105 8.48 9.01 -9.90
CA ALA A 105 8.76 10.41 -10.22
C ALA A 105 9.13 11.23 -8.98
N ILE A 106 9.03 10.65 -7.79
CA ILE A 106 9.33 11.30 -6.52
C ILE A 106 10.74 10.89 -6.09
N ASN A 107 11.67 11.85 -6.06
CA ASN A 107 12.98 11.67 -5.43
C ASN A 107 12.85 11.67 -3.90
#